data_AF-A0A3Q9W327-F1
#
_entry.id   AF-A0A3Q9W327-F1
#
_cell.length_a   1.000
_cell.length_b   1.000
_cell.length_c   1.000
_cell.angle_alpha   90.00
_cell.angle_beta   90.00
_cell.angle_gamma   90.00
#
_symmetry.space_group_name_H-M   'P 1'
#
loop_
_entity.id
_entity.type
_entity.pdbx_description
1 polymer ?
#
loop_
_entity_poly.entity_id
_entity_poly.type
_entity_poly.pdbx_seq_one_letter_code
_entity_poly.pdbx_strand_id
1 'polypeptide(L)'
;MKRTILTLAFATAFSTSAVNAADNQWEKEASDAWIDGKAEATLLFNGNLNSFDINTDVKNGVVVLTGKVDHSVDKKLATELLIGIDGVKEVDNRLTVVPEVQDKDDDGNAESDFVDAKIATVIKTRLLFDTDISGTDIDVDVDNQTVTLTGEVESDAEKQLVVNIATNADDVKRVNNKLTVIDERS
;
A
#
# COMPACT_ATOMS: atom_id res chain seq x y z
N MET A 1 -14.41 -24.19 79.71
CA MET A 1 -14.56 -25.53 79.10
C MET A 1 -15.61 -25.47 78.01
N LYS A 2 -15.40 -26.27 76.95
CA LYS A 2 -16.32 -26.67 75.86
C LYS A 2 -16.38 -25.78 74.61
N ARG A 3 -15.72 -26.31 73.57
CA ARG A 3 -15.87 -26.00 72.14
C ARG A 3 -17.16 -26.60 71.62
N THR A 4 -17.85 -25.91 70.72
CA THR A 4 -18.75 -26.57 69.75
C THR A 4 -18.88 -25.68 68.51
N ILE A 5 -18.38 -26.21 67.40
CA ILE A 5 -18.53 -25.68 66.04
C ILE A 5 -19.88 -26.20 65.54
N LEU A 6 -20.76 -25.30 65.09
CA LEU A 6 -21.98 -25.68 64.38
C LEU A 6 -21.97 -24.96 63.02
N THR A 7 -21.48 -25.67 62.02
CA THR A 7 -21.55 -25.30 60.60
C THR A 7 -23.00 -25.40 60.15
N LEU A 8 -23.62 -24.26 59.84
CA LEU A 8 -24.91 -24.21 59.15
C LEU A 8 -24.66 -23.73 57.72
N ALA A 9 -24.63 -24.68 56.78
CA ALA A 9 -24.62 -24.39 55.36
C ALA A 9 -26.00 -23.86 54.96
N PHE A 10 -26.09 -22.58 54.64
CA PHE A 10 -27.23 -22.03 53.92
C PHE A 10 -26.87 -21.99 52.44
N ALA A 11 -27.36 -23.00 51.71
CA ALA A 11 -27.26 -23.07 50.26
C ALA A 11 -28.15 -21.97 49.65
N THR A 12 -27.56 -20.82 49.32
CA THR A 12 -28.14 -19.93 48.33
C THR A 12 -27.67 -20.41 46.96
N ALA A 13 -28.60 -20.99 46.20
CA ALA A 13 -28.39 -21.31 44.80
C ALA A 13 -28.07 -20.02 44.04
N PHE A 14 -26.79 -19.79 43.74
CA PHE A 14 -26.43 -18.95 42.62
C PHE A 14 -26.87 -19.71 41.37
N SER A 15 -27.88 -19.20 40.68
CA SER A 15 -28.17 -19.60 39.30
C SER A 15 -26.95 -19.25 38.45
N THR A 16 -26.01 -20.18 38.32
CA THR A 16 -24.81 -20.04 37.49
C THR A 16 -25.18 -20.25 36.02
N SER A 17 -25.73 -19.22 35.38
CA SER A 17 -25.92 -19.22 33.93
C SER A 17 -25.40 -17.93 33.29
N ALA A 18 -24.28 -17.39 33.80
CA ALA A 18 -23.67 -16.17 33.24
C ALA A 18 -22.13 -16.10 33.35
N VAL A 19 -21.42 -17.15 33.76
CA VAL A 19 -19.95 -17.09 33.97
C VAL A 19 -19.09 -17.62 32.81
N ASN A 20 -19.67 -18.25 31.78
CA ASN A 20 -18.89 -18.79 30.65
C ASN A 20 -18.76 -17.86 29.43
N ALA A 21 -19.47 -16.72 29.40
CA ALA A 21 -19.48 -15.83 28.23
C ALA A 21 -18.35 -14.78 28.28
N ALA A 22 -17.91 -14.38 29.48
CA ALA A 22 -16.92 -13.32 29.66
C ALA A 22 -15.47 -13.78 29.41
N ASP A 23 -15.15 -15.06 29.69
CA ASP A 23 -13.76 -15.55 29.64
C ASP A 23 -13.15 -15.60 28.23
N ASN A 24 -13.98 -15.69 27.17
CA ASN A 24 -13.50 -15.81 25.79
C ASN A 24 -13.76 -14.55 24.95
N GLN A 25 -14.34 -13.50 25.53
CA GLN A 25 -14.72 -12.31 24.77
C GLN A 25 -13.49 -11.47 24.43
N TRP A 26 -12.61 -11.23 25.40
CA TRP A 26 -11.40 -10.43 25.21
C TRP A 26 -10.41 -11.10 24.23
N GLU A 27 -10.31 -12.43 24.23
CA GLU A 27 -9.47 -13.18 23.29
C GLU A 27 -9.97 -13.01 21.85
N LYS A 28 -11.30 -13.07 21.66
CA LYS A 28 -11.91 -12.87 20.34
C LYS A 28 -11.73 -11.44 19.85
N GLU A 29 -11.97 -10.45 20.70
CA GLU A 29 -11.78 -9.04 20.37
C GLU A 29 -10.31 -8.74 20.00
N ALA A 30 -9.35 -9.30 20.74
CA ALA A 30 -7.93 -9.16 20.43
C ALA A 30 -7.56 -9.86 19.11
N SER A 31 -8.12 -11.05 18.85
CA SER A 31 -7.93 -11.78 17.60
C SER A 31 -8.51 -11.00 16.41
N ASP A 32 -9.71 -10.44 16.56
CA ASP A 32 -10.38 -9.67 15.52
C ASP A 32 -9.59 -8.38 15.21
N ALA A 33 -9.15 -7.65 16.23
CA ALA A 33 -8.31 -6.46 16.05
C ALA A 33 -6.96 -6.77 15.35
N TRP A 34 -6.38 -7.94 15.63
CA TRP A 34 -5.16 -8.39 14.95
C TRP A 34 -5.40 -8.74 13.49
N ILE A 35 -6.55 -9.35 13.17
CA ILE A 35 -6.96 -9.61 11.78
C ILE A 35 -7.22 -8.30 11.05
N ASP A 36 -7.88 -7.34 11.71
CA ASP A 36 -8.18 -6.02 11.14
C ASP A 36 -6.89 -5.27 10.77
N GLY A 37 -5.93 -5.18 11.68
CA GLY A 37 -4.64 -4.54 11.38
C GLY A 37 -3.86 -5.23 10.26
N LYS A 38 -3.97 -6.57 10.12
CA LYS A 38 -3.39 -7.30 8.98
C LYS A 38 -4.14 -6.99 7.68
N ALA A 39 -5.46 -6.89 7.73
CA ALA A 39 -6.29 -6.57 6.58
C ALA A 39 -5.98 -5.17 6.05
N GLU A 40 -5.96 -4.16 6.93
CA GLU A 40 -5.57 -2.79 6.61
C GLU A 40 -4.17 -2.75 5.97
N ALA A 41 -3.18 -3.40 6.58
CA ALA A 41 -1.83 -3.44 6.03
C ALA A 41 -1.78 -4.12 4.65
N THR A 42 -2.48 -5.23 4.48
CA THR A 42 -2.52 -5.98 3.21
C THR A 42 -3.11 -5.14 2.08
N LEU A 43 -4.19 -4.40 2.36
CA LEU A 43 -4.82 -3.51 1.39
C LEU A 43 -3.93 -2.30 1.10
N LEU A 44 -3.34 -1.68 2.12
CA LEU A 44 -2.48 -0.51 2.00
C LEU A 44 -1.22 -0.77 1.17
N PHE A 45 -0.60 -1.93 1.34
CA PHE A 45 0.62 -2.28 0.59
C PHE A 45 0.33 -2.93 -0.77
N ASN A 46 -0.95 -3.06 -1.16
CA ASN A 46 -1.29 -3.51 -2.50
C ASN A 46 -1.31 -2.33 -3.47
N GLY A 47 -0.32 -2.26 -4.35
CA GLY A 47 -0.20 -1.17 -5.35
C GLY A 47 -1.31 -1.10 -6.41
N ASN A 48 -2.25 -2.04 -6.42
CA ASN A 48 -3.38 -2.08 -7.37
C ASN A 48 -4.71 -1.69 -6.71
N LEU A 49 -4.72 -1.28 -5.44
CA LEU A 49 -5.91 -0.84 -4.73
C LEU A 49 -5.69 0.55 -4.13
N ASN A 50 -6.66 1.44 -4.29
CA ASN A 50 -6.74 2.65 -3.47
C ASN A 50 -7.33 2.29 -2.10
N SER A 51 -6.45 1.99 -1.13
CA SER A 51 -6.88 1.56 0.20
C SER A 51 -7.56 2.67 1.02
N PHE A 52 -7.37 3.94 0.68
CA PHE A 52 -7.89 5.06 1.48
C PHE A 52 -9.42 5.19 1.42
N ASP A 53 -10.03 4.64 0.37
CA ASP A 53 -11.49 4.62 0.20
C ASP A 53 -12.14 3.29 0.67
N ILE A 54 -11.33 2.37 1.21
CA ILE A 54 -11.75 1.06 1.69
C ILE A 54 -11.64 1.02 3.22
N ASN A 55 -12.73 0.69 3.90
CA ASN A 55 -12.77 0.49 5.34
C ASN A 55 -12.98 -1.00 5.67
N THR A 56 -12.20 -1.51 6.63
CA THR A 56 -12.34 -2.85 7.20
C THR A 56 -13.01 -2.78 8.57
N ASP A 57 -13.80 -3.80 8.90
CA ASP A 57 -14.25 -4.08 10.26
C ASP A 57 -14.23 -5.60 10.44
N VAL A 58 -13.80 -6.09 11.60
CA VAL A 58 -13.67 -7.52 11.84
C VAL A 58 -14.45 -7.94 13.07
N LYS A 59 -15.25 -9.00 12.90
CA LYS A 59 -16.02 -9.59 13.99
C LYS A 59 -16.11 -11.11 13.89
N ASN A 60 -15.62 -11.78 14.92
CA ASN A 60 -15.50 -13.24 15.02
C ASN A 60 -14.77 -13.89 13.81
N GLY A 61 -13.79 -13.19 13.23
CA GLY A 61 -13.05 -13.59 12.03
C GLY A 61 -13.80 -13.37 10.71
N VAL A 62 -14.93 -12.65 10.71
CA VAL A 62 -15.60 -12.18 9.49
C VAL A 62 -15.14 -10.76 9.21
N VAL A 63 -14.53 -10.54 8.05
CA VAL A 63 -14.09 -9.21 7.62
C VAL A 63 -15.18 -8.58 6.77
N VAL A 64 -15.65 -7.41 7.17
CA VAL A 64 -16.62 -6.61 6.41
C VAL A 64 -15.87 -5.52 5.66
N LEU A 65 -15.96 -5.52 4.34
CA LEU A 65 -15.43 -4.44 3.51
C LEU A 65 -16.53 -3.44 3.18
N THR A 66 -16.28 -2.16 3.44
CA THR A 66 -17.17 -1.05 3.07
C THR A 66 -16.37 0.08 2.44
N GLY A 67 -17.06 1.01 1.78
CA GLY A 67 -16.43 2.10 1.05
C GLY A 67 -16.58 1.95 -0.46
N LYS A 68 -15.60 2.47 -1.19
CA LYS A 68 -15.66 2.62 -2.65
C LYS A 68 -14.44 2.01 -3.31
N VAL A 69 -14.65 1.56 -4.54
CA VAL A 69 -13.60 1.17 -5.48
C VAL A 69 -13.99 1.58 -6.89
N ASP A 70 -13.00 1.76 -7.74
CA ASP A 70 -13.20 2.29 -9.09
C ASP A 70 -13.70 1.21 -10.05
N HIS A 71 -13.15 -0.01 -9.91
CA HIS A 71 -13.47 -1.12 -10.78
C HIS A 71 -14.00 -2.34 -10.03
N SER A 72 -14.82 -3.13 -10.73
CA SER A 72 -15.30 -4.41 -10.21
C SER A 72 -14.18 -5.44 -9.96
N VAL A 73 -13.02 -5.27 -10.62
CA VAL A 73 -11.84 -6.13 -10.42
C VAL A 73 -11.15 -5.82 -9.09
N ASP A 74 -11.10 -4.55 -8.69
CA ASP A 74 -10.56 -4.09 -7.40
C ASP A 74 -11.38 -4.66 -6.24
N LYS A 75 -12.72 -4.67 -6.40
CA LYS A 75 -13.62 -5.34 -5.46
C LYS A 75 -13.24 -6.81 -5.25
N LYS A 76 -12.98 -7.54 -6.34
CA LYS A 76 -12.61 -8.96 -6.27
C LYS A 76 -11.21 -9.15 -5.68
N LEU A 77 -10.27 -8.31 -6.07
CA LEU A 77 -8.90 -8.34 -5.57
C LEU A 77 -8.86 -8.12 -4.05
N ALA A 78 -9.59 -7.13 -3.53
CA ALA A 78 -9.72 -6.90 -2.10
C ALA A 78 -10.24 -8.15 -1.37
N THR A 79 -11.24 -8.84 -1.92
CA THR A 79 -11.71 -10.11 -1.34
C THR A 79 -10.62 -11.19 -1.34
N GLU A 80 -9.94 -11.39 -2.48
CA GLU A 80 -8.93 -12.46 -2.62
C GLU A 80 -7.75 -12.26 -1.65
N LEU A 81 -7.28 -11.02 -1.53
CA LEU A 81 -6.19 -10.67 -0.61
C LEU A 81 -6.55 -10.98 0.85
N LEU A 82 -7.78 -10.69 1.26
CA LEU A 82 -8.20 -10.84 2.65
C LEU A 82 -8.55 -12.29 3.02
N ILE A 83 -9.06 -13.09 2.07
CA ILE A 83 -9.28 -14.53 2.29
C ILE A 83 -7.95 -15.25 2.62
N GLY A 84 -6.83 -14.75 2.11
CA GLY A 84 -5.50 -15.32 2.39
C GLY A 84 -4.96 -15.05 3.80
N ILE A 85 -5.62 -14.23 4.61
CA ILE A 85 -5.13 -13.86 5.94
C ILE A 85 -5.52 -14.93 6.98
N ASP A 86 -4.51 -15.44 7.70
CA ASP A 86 -4.72 -16.37 8.82
C ASP A 86 -5.72 -15.81 9.85
N GLY A 87 -6.78 -16.57 10.10
CA GLY A 87 -7.85 -16.21 11.04
C GLY A 87 -9.10 -15.63 10.37
N VAL A 88 -9.01 -15.23 9.10
CA VAL A 88 -10.19 -14.86 8.30
C VAL A 88 -11.00 -16.11 7.96
N LYS A 89 -12.28 -16.09 8.30
CA LYS A 89 -13.24 -17.16 8.00
C LYS A 89 -14.08 -16.83 6.78
N GLU A 90 -14.40 -15.55 6.63
CA GLU A 90 -15.28 -15.04 5.59
C GLU A 90 -14.97 -13.57 5.33
N VAL A 91 -15.16 -13.14 4.08
CA VAL A 91 -15.08 -11.72 3.69
C VAL A 91 -16.45 -11.31 3.14
N ASP A 92 -17.17 -10.48 3.91
CA ASP A 92 -18.41 -9.84 3.48
C ASP A 92 -18.07 -8.55 2.73
N ASN A 93 -18.01 -8.66 1.40
CA ASN A 93 -17.61 -7.55 0.55
C ASN A 93 -18.79 -6.67 0.10
N ARG A 94 -18.98 -5.56 0.82
CA ARG A 94 -20.01 -4.55 0.58
C ARG A 94 -19.46 -3.28 -0.09
N LEU A 95 -18.28 -3.36 -0.72
CA LEU A 95 -17.72 -2.26 -1.49
C LEU A 95 -18.67 -1.86 -2.62
N THR A 96 -18.86 -0.56 -2.80
CA THR A 96 -19.63 -0.03 -3.92
C THR A 96 -18.66 0.30 -5.04
N VAL A 97 -18.89 -0.25 -6.22
CA VAL A 97 -18.16 0.20 -7.41
C VAL A 97 -18.75 1.55 -7.78
N VAL A 98 -17.97 2.60 -7.57
CA VAL A 98 -18.28 3.94 -8.03
C VAL A 98 -17.24 4.21 -9.09
N PRO A 99 -17.55 3.92 -10.38
CA PRO A 99 -16.66 4.28 -11.46
C PRO A 99 -16.44 5.77 -11.34
N GLU A 100 -15.19 6.19 -11.18
CA GLU A 100 -14.86 7.60 -11.22
C GLU A 100 -15.28 8.11 -12.59
N VAL A 101 -16.34 8.93 -12.62
CA VAL A 101 -16.81 9.56 -13.85
C VAL A 101 -15.81 10.67 -14.12
N GLN A 102 -14.79 10.35 -14.91
CA GLN A 102 -13.88 11.33 -15.48
C GLN A 102 -14.70 12.25 -16.37
N ASP A 103 -15.13 13.39 -15.81
CA ASP A 103 -15.59 14.53 -16.59
C ASP A 103 -14.44 14.86 -17.54
N LYS A 104 -14.71 14.73 -18.84
CA LYS A 104 -13.73 14.86 -19.91
C LYS A 104 -13.31 16.32 -20.07
N ASP A 105 -12.50 16.82 -19.15
CA ASP A 105 -11.68 18.03 -19.28
C ASP A 105 -10.48 17.86 -18.29
N ASP A 106 -9.41 17.21 -18.76
CA ASP A 106 -8.04 17.18 -18.19
C ASP A 106 -7.65 16.16 -17.08
N ASP A 107 -7.59 14.85 -17.37
CA ASP A 107 -6.84 13.85 -16.56
C ASP A 107 -7.01 12.41 -17.08
N GLY A 108 -6.15 12.00 -18.00
CA GLY A 108 -5.96 10.59 -18.31
C GLY A 108 -4.53 10.20 -18.02
N ASN A 109 -4.24 9.56 -16.87
CA ASN A 109 -3.09 8.67 -16.69
C ASN A 109 -2.73 8.18 -15.27
N ALA A 110 -3.59 8.11 -14.24
CA ALA A 110 -3.15 7.71 -12.88
C ALA A 110 -2.22 6.46 -12.81
N GLU A 111 -2.45 5.43 -13.63
CA GLU A 111 -1.51 4.30 -13.79
C GLU A 111 -0.18 4.67 -14.48
N SER A 112 -0.23 5.47 -15.55
CA SER A 112 1.01 5.97 -16.19
C SER A 112 1.75 6.92 -15.26
N ASP A 113 1.08 7.78 -14.49
CA ASP A 113 1.72 8.71 -13.56
C ASP A 113 2.47 7.95 -12.46
N PHE A 114 1.89 6.85 -11.96
CA PHE A 114 2.59 5.96 -11.02
C PHE A 114 3.81 5.29 -11.67
N VAL A 115 3.68 4.80 -12.90
CA VAL A 115 4.79 4.20 -13.66
C VAL A 115 5.88 5.25 -13.92
N ASP A 116 5.51 6.47 -14.28
CA ASP A 116 6.40 7.58 -14.59
C ASP A 116 7.15 8.06 -13.33
N ALA A 117 6.45 8.18 -12.21
CA ALA A 117 7.06 8.47 -10.91
C ALA A 117 8.07 7.39 -10.48
N LYS A 118 7.76 6.10 -10.72
CA LYS A 118 8.68 4.99 -10.47
C LYS A 118 9.92 5.08 -11.35
N ILE A 119 9.75 5.29 -12.66
CA ILE A 119 10.87 5.47 -13.60
C ILE A 119 11.76 6.63 -13.16
N ALA A 120 11.16 7.79 -12.87
CA ALA A 120 11.88 8.98 -12.44
C ALA A 120 12.70 8.70 -11.17
N THR A 121 12.10 8.05 -10.18
CA THR A 121 12.77 7.69 -8.92
C THR A 121 13.96 6.78 -9.15
N VAL A 122 13.82 5.74 -9.97
CA VAL A 122 14.91 4.79 -10.28
C VAL A 122 16.07 5.50 -10.98
N ILE A 123 15.78 6.33 -11.98
CA ILE A 123 16.81 7.05 -12.74
C ILE A 123 17.51 8.04 -11.82
N LYS A 124 16.77 8.92 -11.12
CA LYS A 124 17.36 9.91 -10.19
C LYS A 124 18.21 9.22 -9.13
N THR A 125 17.76 8.11 -8.57
CA THR A 125 18.54 7.31 -7.61
C THR A 125 19.86 6.82 -8.21
N ARG A 126 19.84 6.23 -9.41
CA ARG A 126 21.05 5.72 -10.07
C ARG A 126 22.04 6.86 -10.38
N LEU A 127 21.56 7.99 -10.88
CA LEU A 127 22.40 9.15 -11.16
C LEU A 127 23.05 9.72 -9.89
N LEU A 128 22.30 9.79 -8.79
CA LEU A 128 22.83 10.29 -7.50
C LEU A 128 23.92 9.39 -6.90
N PHE A 129 23.93 8.11 -7.22
CA PHE A 129 24.90 7.14 -6.68
C PHE A 129 26.02 6.77 -7.65
N ASP A 130 25.99 7.28 -8.89
CA ASP A 130 27.06 7.07 -9.85
C ASP A 130 28.24 8.00 -9.54
N THR A 131 29.46 7.47 -9.52
CA THR A 131 30.66 8.24 -9.17
C THR A 131 31.22 9.05 -10.32
N ASP A 132 30.85 8.70 -11.55
CA ASP A 132 31.35 9.30 -12.78
C ASP A 132 30.37 10.33 -13.36
N ILE A 133 29.31 10.68 -12.61
CA ILE A 133 28.24 11.60 -13.01
C ILE A 133 27.97 12.60 -11.89
N SER A 134 27.87 13.89 -12.23
CA SER A 134 27.28 14.88 -11.31
C SER A 134 25.75 14.76 -11.34
N GLY A 135 25.19 13.78 -10.64
CA GLY A 135 23.76 13.48 -10.65
C GLY A 135 22.84 14.60 -10.15
N THR A 136 23.37 15.63 -9.49
CA THR A 136 22.61 16.80 -9.01
C THR A 136 22.37 17.86 -10.07
N ASP A 137 23.19 17.88 -11.13
CA ASP A 137 23.10 18.88 -12.21
C ASP A 137 22.24 18.41 -13.39
N ILE A 138 21.69 17.20 -13.27
CA ILE A 138 20.84 16.54 -14.26
C ILE A 138 19.42 16.48 -13.74
N ASP A 139 18.49 17.09 -14.46
CA ASP A 139 17.06 16.96 -14.21
C ASP A 139 16.44 15.88 -15.10
N VAL A 140 15.52 15.13 -14.49
CA VAL A 140 14.87 13.97 -15.09
C VAL A 140 13.37 14.15 -14.95
N ASP A 141 12.71 14.36 -16.08
CA ASP A 141 11.27 14.39 -16.21
C ASP A 141 10.79 13.12 -16.93
N VAL A 142 9.65 12.59 -16.52
CA VAL A 142 9.04 11.42 -17.15
C VAL A 142 7.57 11.70 -17.39
N ASP A 143 7.15 11.50 -18.63
CA ASP A 143 5.75 11.59 -19.05
C ASP A 143 5.47 10.49 -20.07
N ASN A 144 4.42 9.70 -19.82
CA ASN A 144 4.01 8.61 -20.69
C ASN A 144 5.17 7.62 -21.01
N GLN A 145 5.96 7.28 -19.99
CA GLN A 145 7.17 6.45 -20.06
C GLN A 145 8.25 6.99 -21.01
N THR A 146 8.16 8.28 -21.38
CA THR A 146 9.17 9.01 -22.13
C THR A 146 10.00 9.84 -21.15
N VAL A 147 11.27 9.49 -21.00
CA VAL A 147 12.21 10.22 -20.16
C VAL A 147 12.76 11.43 -20.93
N THR A 148 12.77 12.60 -20.31
CA THR A 148 13.50 13.78 -20.82
C THR A 148 14.63 14.11 -19.85
N LEU A 149 15.85 14.15 -20.38
CA LEU A 149 17.05 14.48 -19.62
C LEU A 149 17.49 15.89 -19.97
N THR A 150 17.59 16.77 -18.98
CA THR A 150 18.08 18.15 -19.13
C THR A 150 19.15 18.44 -18.09
N GLY A 151 19.96 19.48 -18.33
CA GLY A 151 21.08 19.83 -17.46
C GLY A 151 22.42 19.85 -18.18
N GLU A 152 23.48 19.98 -17.40
CA GLU A 152 24.86 20.12 -17.84
C GLU A 152 25.66 18.87 -17.43
N VAL A 153 26.61 18.49 -18.27
CA VAL A 153 27.54 17.37 -18.03
C VAL A 153 28.93 17.78 -18.49
N GLU A 154 29.97 17.24 -17.89
CA GLU A 154 31.37 17.63 -18.11
C GLU A 154 31.96 17.01 -19.38
N SER A 155 31.36 15.95 -19.90
CA SER A 155 31.86 15.26 -21.10
C SER A 155 30.80 14.53 -21.91
N ASP A 156 31.13 14.23 -23.17
CA ASP A 156 30.31 13.34 -24.01
C ASP A 156 30.23 11.91 -23.44
N ALA A 157 31.23 11.47 -22.69
CA ALA A 157 31.22 10.16 -22.04
C ALA A 157 30.19 10.12 -20.90
N GLU A 158 30.19 11.13 -20.03
CA GLU A 158 29.18 11.29 -18.99
C GLU A 158 27.78 11.41 -19.60
N LYS A 159 27.62 12.23 -20.65
CA LYS A 159 26.36 12.33 -21.40
C LYS A 159 25.83 10.98 -21.89
N GLN A 160 26.71 10.14 -22.43
CA GLN A 160 26.34 8.79 -22.90
C GLN A 160 25.98 7.87 -21.74
N LEU A 161 26.72 7.95 -20.64
CA LEU A 161 26.45 7.16 -19.43
C LEU A 161 25.07 7.47 -18.85
N VAL A 162 24.72 8.76 -18.74
CA VAL A 162 23.39 9.19 -18.27
C VAL A 162 22.27 8.66 -19.17
N VAL A 163 22.44 8.75 -20.49
CA VAL A 163 21.47 8.19 -21.45
C VAL A 163 21.33 6.67 -21.29
N ASN A 164 22.45 5.97 -21.09
CA ASN A 164 22.43 4.52 -20.88
C ASN A 164 21.71 4.15 -19.58
N ILE A 165 21.94 4.88 -18.49
CA ILE A 165 21.25 4.66 -17.22
C ILE A 165 19.74 4.83 -17.39
N ALA A 166 19.31 5.89 -18.07
CA ALA A 166 17.90 6.15 -18.35
C ALA A 166 17.28 5.08 -19.27
N THR A 167 18.00 4.67 -20.32
CA THR A 167 17.52 3.66 -21.27
C THR A 167 17.37 2.27 -20.65
N ASN A 168 18.21 1.94 -19.65
CA ASN A 168 18.18 0.66 -18.93
C ASN A 168 17.33 0.69 -17.65
N ALA A 169 16.50 1.72 -17.46
CA ALA A 169 15.47 1.70 -16.41
C ALA A 169 14.24 0.93 -16.91
N ASP A 170 13.64 0.14 -16.03
CA ASP A 170 12.46 -0.67 -16.37
C ASP A 170 11.30 0.22 -16.81
N ASP A 171 10.48 -0.28 -17.75
CA ASP A 171 9.30 0.38 -18.32
C ASP A 171 9.56 1.65 -19.16
N VAL A 172 10.82 2.05 -19.36
CA VAL A 172 11.17 3.16 -20.26
C VAL A 172 10.89 2.79 -21.72
N LYS A 173 10.04 3.57 -22.37
CA LYS A 173 9.75 3.42 -23.81
C LYS A 173 10.70 4.23 -24.68
N ARG A 174 11.09 5.41 -24.22
CA ARG A 174 11.89 6.37 -24.99
C ARG A 174 12.67 7.31 -24.08
N VAL A 175 13.85 7.73 -24.55
CA VAL A 175 14.68 8.74 -23.90
C VAL A 175 14.93 9.91 -24.87
N ASN A 176 14.57 11.11 -24.43
CA ASN A 176 14.86 12.37 -25.10
C ASN A 176 16.05 13.04 -24.39
N ASN A 177 17.23 12.93 -24.98
CA ASN A 177 18.43 13.57 -24.47
C ASN A 177 18.51 15.05 -24.89
N LYS A 178 18.45 15.96 -23.92
CA LYS A 178 18.68 17.40 -24.09
C LYS A 178 19.83 17.92 -23.22
N LEU A 179 20.74 17.04 -22.79
CA LEU A 179 21.91 17.39 -22.00
C LEU A 179 22.91 18.20 -22.83
N THR A 180 23.51 19.20 -22.19
CA THR A 180 24.55 20.05 -22.78
C THR A 180 25.89 19.70 -22.16
N VAL A 181 26.92 19.52 -22.99
CA VAL A 181 28.28 19.34 -22.49
C VAL A 181 28.86 20.73 -22.23
N ILE A 182 29.24 21.02 -20.99
CA ILE A 182 29.96 22.24 -20.65
C ILE A 182 31.44 22.05 -20.99
N ASP A 183 31.93 22.82 -21.95
CA ASP A 183 33.35 22.86 -22.24
C ASP A 183 34.00 23.86 -21.27
N GLU A 184 34.74 23.36 -20.27
CA GLU A 184 35.51 24.22 -19.36
C GLU A 184 36.71 24.92 -20.06
N ARG A 185 36.86 24.79 -21.39
CA ARG A 185 37.83 25.58 -22.15
C ARG A 185 37.19 26.83 -22.76
N SER A 186 37.10 27.90 -21.97
CA SER A 186 37.04 29.29 -22.46
C SER A 186 37.86 30.21 -21.58
#